data_AF-A0A9E1F2G9-F1
#
_entry.id   AF-A0A9E1F2G9-F1
#
_cell.length_a   1.000
_cell.length_b   1.000
_cell.length_c   1.000
_cell.angle_alpha   90.00
_cell.angle_beta   90.00
_cell.angle_gamma   90.00
#
_symmetry.space_group_name_H-M   'P 1'
#
loop_
_entity.id
_entity.type
_entity.pdbx_description
1 polymer ?
#
loop_
_entity_poly.entity_id
_entity_poly.type
_entity_poly.pdbx_seq_one_letter_code
_entity_poly.pdbx_strand_id
1 'polypeptide(L)'
;MRRSCFAILSAILLCLSSCSKNGTNIDKEIAVYYGVSSYAMFEAEQQDINFILNQYRSLTFTQTKQPFSFSTAFHVVINQGEETLARFFVDENNIFWINDSYYQVQTGSFDYQFLKKLYENSYQKAMKG
;
A
#
# COMPACT_ATOMS: atom_id res chain seq x y z
N MET A 1 -60.15 -35.80 -16.12
CA MET A 1 -61.29 -34.98 -15.64
C MET A 1 -60.77 -33.87 -14.73
N ARG A 2 -61.19 -32.63 -15.01
CA ARG A 2 -61.41 -31.47 -14.11
C ARG A 2 -60.40 -31.21 -12.98
N ARG A 3 -59.58 -30.15 -13.09
CA ARG A 3 -59.81 -28.81 -12.50
C ARG A 3 -60.15 -28.86 -11.01
N SER A 4 -59.21 -28.41 -10.17
CA SER A 4 -59.50 -27.62 -8.97
C SER A 4 -58.28 -26.79 -8.57
N CYS A 5 -58.43 -25.47 -8.73
CA CYS A 5 -57.58 -24.45 -8.14
C CYS A 5 -57.85 -24.40 -6.63
N PHE A 6 -56.82 -24.37 -5.79
CA PHE A 6 -56.87 -23.61 -4.55
C PHE A 6 -55.53 -22.92 -4.33
N ALA A 7 -55.59 -21.59 -4.44
CA ALA A 7 -54.53 -20.67 -4.07
C ALA A 7 -54.38 -20.69 -2.55
N ILE A 8 -53.16 -20.86 -2.05
CA ILE A 8 -52.79 -20.38 -0.72
C ILE A 8 -51.55 -19.51 -0.88
N LEU A 9 -51.84 -18.22 -0.82
CA LEU A 9 -51.00 -17.09 -0.49
C LEU A 9 -49.94 -17.47 0.56
N SER A 10 -48.66 -17.48 0.19
CA SER A 10 -47.56 -17.38 1.15
C SER A 10 -46.65 -16.24 0.73
N ALA A 11 -47.08 -15.04 1.08
CA ALA A 11 -46.24 -13.87 1.16
C ALA A 11 -45.21 -14.08 2.27
N ILE A 12 -43.98 -14.44 1.91
CA ILE A 12 -42.80 -14.21 2.74
C ILE A 12 -41.84 -13.37 1.88
N LEU A 13 -42.22 -12.11 1.73
CA LEU A 13 -41.33 -11.02 1.42
C LEU A 13 -40.85 -10.45 2.77
N LEU A 14 -39.61 -9.93 2.81
CA LEU A 14 -38.88 -9.40 3.98
C LEU A 14 -38.15 -10.55 4.72
N CYS A 15 -36.87 -10.79 4.49
CA CYS A 15 -35.79 -9.83 4.67
C CYS A 15 -34.84 -9.81 3.46
N LEU A 16 -34.97 -8.78 2.64
CA LEU A 16 -33.79 -8.14 2.07
C LEU A 16 -32.98 -7.57 3.24
N SER A 17 -32.16 -8.39 3.90
CA SER A 17 -30.91 -7.88 4.46
C SER A 17 -29.98 -7.68 3.27
N SER A 18 -30.32 -6.66 2.48
CA SER A 18 -29.31 -5.79 1.91
C SER A 18 -28.57 -5.24 3.13
N CYS A 19 -27.57 -5.99 3.59
CA CYS A 19 -26.38 -5.36 4.14
C CYS A 19 -25.83 -4.56 2.97
N SER A 20 -26.42 -3.38 2.76
CA SER A 20 -25.62 -2.23 2.41
C SER A 20 -24.46 -2.32 3.36
N LYS A 21 -23.30 -2.73 2.86
CA LYS A 21 -22.06 -2.18 3.38
C LYS A 21 -22.20 -0.68 3.13
N ASN A 22 -22.91 -0.02 4.03
CA ASN A 22 -22.49 1.26 4.53
C ASN A 22 -21.14 0.96 5.19
N GLY A 23 -20.13 0.73 4.34
CA GLY A 23 -18.76 0.98 4.69
C GLY A 23 -18.77 2.47 4.94
N THR A 24 -19.09 2.84 6.17
CA THR A 24 -18.44 3.99 6.79
C THR A 24 -17.01 3.91 6.32
N ASN A 25 -16.60 4.85 5.45
CA ASN A 25 -15.22 5.29 5.38
C ASN A 25 -14.90 5.80 6.79
N ILE A 26 -14.73 4.88 7.73
CA ILE A 26 -13.80 5.06 8.82
C ILE A 26 -12.52 5.32 8.06
N ASP A 27 -11.99 6.55 8.15
CA ASP A 27 -10.73 6.91 7.52
C ASP A 27 -9.73 5.80 7.83
N LYS A 28 -9.52 4.91 6.87
CA LYS A 28 -8.69 3.73 7.07
C LYS A 28 -7.28 4.27 7.26
N GLU A 29 -6.68 3.91 8.38
CA GLU A 29 -5.32 4.31 8.72
C GLU A 29 -4.36 3.85 7.61
N ILE A 30 -3.43 4.74 7.26
CA ILE A 30 -2.40 4.43 6.28
C ILE A 30 -1.24 3.79 7.02
N ALA A 31 -0.82 2.61 6.58
CA ALA A 31 0.39 1.95 7.06
C ALA A 31 1.47 1.97 5.98
N VAL A 32 2.72 2.23 6.39
CA VAL A 32 3.88 2.18 5.49
C VAL A 32 4.88 1.18 6.04
N TYR A 33 5.20 0.18 5.22
CA TYR A 33 6.23 -0.82 5.52
C TYR A 33 7.46 -0.59 4.65
N TYR A 34 8.66 -0.70 5.23
CA TYR A 34 9.92 -0.55 4.50
C TYR A 34 10.99 -1.54 4.93
N GLY A 35 11.88 -1.93 4.01
CA GLY A 35 12.97 -2.86 4.29
C GLY A 35 13.96 -3.01 3.14
N VAL A 36 15.19 -3.45 3.42
CA VAL A 36 16.20 -3.71 2.36
C VAL A 36 15.87 -5.01 1.63
N SER A 37 15.76 -4.92 0.31
CA SER A 37 15.54 -6.05 -0.63
C SER A 37 14.37 -7.00 -0.29
N SER A 38 13.50 -6.64 0.67
CA SER A 38 12.37 -7.41 1.24
C SER A 38 12.63 -8.42 2.38
N TYR A 39 13.80 -8.43 3.04
CA TYR A 39 14.08 -9.42 4.09
C TYR A 39 13.44 -9.10 5.45
N ALA A 40 13.76 -7.93 6.01
CA ALA A 40 13.18 -7.43 7.26
C ALA A 40 12.40 -6.16 6.95
N MET A 41 11.07 -6.24 7.05
CA MET A 41 10.17 -5.10 6.86
C MET A 41 9.80 -4.53 8.22
N PHE A 42 9.95 -3.22 8.38
CA PHE A 42 9.53 -2.47 9.56
C PHE A 42 8.34 -1.59 9.21
N GLU A 43 7.44 -1.40 10.17
CA GLU A 43 6.34 -0.45 10.06
C GLU A 43 6.82 0.95 10.49
N ALA A 44 6.45 1.96 9.70
CA ALA A 44 6.78 3.35 9.99
C ALA A 44 5.93 3.89 11.14
N GLU A 45 6.50 4.76 11.96
CA GLU A 45 5.75 5.51 12.97
C GLU A 45 4.91 6.60 12.31
N GLN A 46 3.80 7.02 12.94
CA GLN A 46 2.84 7.97 12.37
C GLN A 46 3.48 9.29 11.86
N GLN A 47 4.53 9.76 12.55
CA GLN A 47 5.27 10.96 12.16
C GLN A 47 6.01 10.80 10.82
N ASP A 48 6.50 9.59 10.53
CA ASP A 48 7.29 9.26 9.34
C ASP A 48 6.37 8.90 8.15
N ILE A 49 5.20 8.30 8.43
CA ILE A 49 4.19 7.94 7.42
C ILE A 49 3.82 9.15 6.57
N ASN A 50 3.50 10.28 7.19
CA ASN A 50 3.11 11.51 6.48
C ASN A 50 4.25 12.03 5.58
N PHE A 51 5.50 11.93 6.03
CA PHE A 51 6.66 12.37 5.26
C PHE A 51 6.89 11.49 4.02
N ILE A 52 6.79 10.17 4.17
CA ILE A 52 6.94 9.23 3.04
C ILE A 52 5.78 9.40 2.05
N LEU A 53 4.55 9.51 2.53
CA LEU A 53 3.36 9.70 1.69
C LEU A 53 3.42 10.99 0.87
N ASN A 54 3.81 12.10 1.50
CA ASN A 54 3.87 13.39 0.82
C ASN A 54 4.92 13.37 -0.29
N GLN A 55 6.07 12.75 -0.04
CA GLN A 55 7.08 12.57 -1.08
C GLN A 55 6.53 11.72 -2.22
N TYR A 56 6.02 10.52 -1.93
CA TYR A 56 5.48 9.62 -2.96
C TYR A 56 4.39 10.28 -3.81
N ARG A 57 3.44 10.98 -3.19
CA ARG A 57 2.35 11.68 -3.89
C ARG A 57 2.83 12.84 -4.77
N SER A 58 4.02 13.38 -4.52
CA SER A 58 4.62 14.44 -5.33
C SER A 58 5.37 13.92 -6.56
N LEU A 59 5.61 12.60 -6.63
CA LEU A 59 6.42 12.00 -7.69
C LEU A 59 5.62 11.84 -8.98
N THR A 60 6.27 12.21 -10.08
CA THR A 60 5.92 11.68 -11.40
C THR A 60 7.13 10.96 -11.97
N PHE A 61 6.87 10.03 -12.88
CA PHE A 61 7.87 9.09 -13.34
C PHE A 61 7.98 9.08 -14.87
N THR A 62 9.19 8.83 -15.35
CA THR A 62 9.46 8.44 -16.74
C THR A 62 10.19 7.11 -16.72
N GLN A 63 9.83 6.20 -17.63
CA GLN A 63 10.52 4.93 -17.75
C GLN A 63 11.98 5.16 -18.16
N THR A 64 12.90 4.42 -17.55
CA THR A 64 14.34 4.57 -17.78
C THR A 64 15.01 3.24 -18.08
N LYS A 65 16.20 3.31 -18.70
CA LYS A 65 17.12 2.19 -18.87
C LYS A 65 18.33 2.29 -17.94
N GLN A 66 18.33 3.25 -17.02
CA GLN A 66 19.38 3.37 -16.02
C GLN A 66 19.44 2.09 -15.16
N PRO A 67 20.65 1.68 -14.74
CA PRO A 67 20.81 0.50 -13.91
C PRO A 67 20.12 0.68 -12.56
N PHE A 68 19.53 -0.39 -12.05
CA PHE A 68 18.91 -0.46 -10.72
C PHE A 68 19.74 -1.36 -9.81
N SER A 69 20.01 -0.92 -8.58
CA SER A 69 20.83 -1.64 -7.61
C SER A 69 19.99 -2.31 -6.52
N PHE A 70 19.76 -3.62 -6.65
CA PHE A 70 19.03 -4.40 -5.64
C PHE A 70 19.70 -4.43 -4.25
N SER A 71 21.02 -4.26 -4.18
CA SER A 71 21.78 -4.29 -2.92
C SER A 71 21.56 -3.05 -2.05
N THR A 72 21.15 -1.94 -2.66
CA THR A 72 20.81 -0.70 -1.97
C THR A 72 19.31 -0.40 -2.02
N ALA A 73 18.51 -1.29 -2.61
CA ALA A 73 17.08 -1.06 -2.77
C ALA A 73 16.32 -1.20 -1.45
N PHE A 74 15.55 -0.16 -1.12
CA PHE A 74 14.47 -0.27 -0.15
C PHE A 74 13.17 -0.66 -0.85
N HIS A 75 12.55 -1.73 -0.37
CA HIS A 75 11.17 -2.08 -0.67
C HIS A 75 10.25 -1.22 0.20
N VAL A 76 9.24 -0.58 -0.39
CA VAL A 76 8.23 0.20 0.32
C VAL A 76 6.83 -0.27 -0.08
N VAL A 77 5.98 -0.50 0.91
CA VAL A 77 4.57 -0.85 0.72
C VAL A 77 3.70 0.15 1.48
N ILE A 78 2.74 0.74 0.79
CA ILE A 78 1.78 1.70 1.35
C ILE A 78 0.39 1.07 1.29
N ASN A 79 -0.22 0.86 2.45
CA ASN A 79 -1.56 0.25 2.57
C ASN A 79 -2.55 1.25 3.19
N GLN A 80 -3.82 1.15 2.79
CA GLN A 80 -4.95 1.80 3.45
C GLN A 80 -5.95 0.73 3.89
N GLY A 81 -5.89 0.33 5.15
CA GLY A 81 -6.50 -0.91 5.62
C GLY A 81 -5.99 -2.12 4.83
N GLU A 82 -6.90 -2.89 4.22
CA GLU A 82 -6.55 -4.09 3.43
C GLU A 82 -6.10 -3.79 1.98
N GLU A 83 -6.19 -2.54 1.53
CA GLU A 83 -5.85 -2.16 0.15
C GLU A 83 -4.40 -1.70 0.04
N THR A 84 -3.63 -2.26 -0.90
CA THR A 84 -2.30 -1.74 -1.23
C THR A 84 -2.43 -0.59 -2.23
N LEU A 85 -2.12 0.62 -1.77
CA LEU A 85 -2.13 1.84 -2.59
C LEU A 85 -0.89 1.95 -3.47
N ALA A 86 0.26 1.49 -2.96
CA ALA A 86 1.52 1.52 -3.69
C ALA A 86 2.48 0.43 -3.20
N ARG A 87 3.27 -0.09 -4.13
CA ARG A 87 4.41 -0.95 -3.86
C ARG A 87 5.51 -0.59 -4.83
N PHE A 88 6.71 -0.34 -4.31
CA PHE A 88 7.86 -0.03 -5.14
C PHE A 88 9.15 -0.41 -4.45
N PHE A 89 10.21 -0.53 -5.22
CA PHE A 89 11.56 -0.45 -4.70
C PHE A 89 12.21 0.85 -5.16
N VAL A 90 13.11 1.40 -4.35
CA VAL A 90 13.92 2.58 -4.68
C VAL A 90 15.36 2.32 -4.26
N ASP A 91 16.30 2.52 -5.18
CA ASP A 91 17.73 2.39 -4.90
C ASP A 91 18.38 3.74 -4.54
N GLU A 92 19.66 3.71 -4.20
CA GLU A 92 20.42 4.91 -3.79
C GLU A 92 20.54 5.98 -4.89
N ASN A 93 20.32 5.60 -6.15
CA ASN A 93 20.34 6.50 -7.30
C ASN A 93 18.94 7.08 -7.61
N ASN A 94 17.95 6.83 -6.74
CA ASN A 94 16.55 7.17 -6.96
C ASN A 94 15.96 6.55 -8.23
N ILE A 95 16.44 5.37 -8.62
CA ILE A 95 15.76 4.55 -9.64
C ILE A 95 14.71 3.73 -8.93
N PHE A 96 13.49 3.82 -9.43
CA PHE A 96 12.32 3.13 -8.89
C PHE A 96 12.06 1.87 -9.71
N TRP A 97 11.86 0.75 -9.03
CA TRP A 97 11.33 -0.47 -9.65
C TRP A 97 9.87 -0.66 -9.25
N ILE A 98 8.98 -0.57 -10.23
CA ILE A 98 7.52 -0.61 -10.08
C ILE A 98 6.97 -1.55 -11.15
N ASN A 99 6.21 -2.58 -10.77
CA ASN A 99 5.58 -3.52 -11.70
C ASN A 99 6.52 -4.01 -12.84
N ASP A 100 7.67 -4.57 -12.46
CA ASP A 100 8.66 -5.14 -13.40
C ASP A 100 9.36 -4.13 -14.34
N SER A 101 9.22 -2.82 -14.09
CA SER A 101 9.83 -1.76 -14.91
C SER A 101 10.59 -0.73 -14.07
N TYR A 102 11.64 -0.13 -14.68
CA TYR A 102 12.46 0.89 -14.04
C TYR A 102 12.04 2.30 -14.42
N TYR A 103 12.01 3.19 -13.43
CA TYR A 103 11.56 4.55 -13.56
C TYR A 103 12.53 5.51 -12.89
N GLN A 104 12.71 6.66 -13.51
CA GLN A 104 13.38 7.82 -12.90
C GLN A 104 12.32 8.85 -12.52
N VAL A 105 12.57 9.59 -11.44
CA VAL A 105 11.72 10.71 -11.03
C VAL A 105 11.84 11.85 -12.03
N GLN A 106 10.69 12.33 -12.52
CA GLN A 106 10.61 13.49 -13.41
C GLN A 106 10.27 14.76 -12.64
N THR A 107 9.39 14.68 -11.65
CA THR A 107 9.02 15.79 -10.75
C THR A 107 8.93 15.32 -9.31
N GLY A 108 9.12 16.24 -8.37
CA GLY A 108 9.16 15.92 -6.94
C GLY A 108 10.55 15.41 -6.53
N SER A 109 10.65 14.95 -5.29
CA SER A 109 11.88 14.39 -4.75
C SER A 109 11.56 13.29 -3.74
N PHE A 110 12.39 12.26 -3.73
CA PHE A 110 12.36 11.21 -2.72
C PHE A 110 13.69 11.19 -1.97
N ASP A 111 13.62 11.33 -0.65
CA ASP A 111 14.75 11.34 0.25
C ASP A 111 15.11 9.91 0.64
N TYR A 112 15.91 9.28 -0.23
CA TYR A 112 16.47 7.96 0.04
C TYR A 112 17.27 7.92 1.35
N GLN A 113 17.96 9.00 1.73
CA GLN A 113 18.78 9.03 2.95
C GLN A 113 17.92 9.03 4.21
N PHE A 114 16.76 9.71 4.18
CA PHE A 114 15.76 9.60 5.23
C PHE A 114 15.30 8.15 5.42
N LEU A 115 14.92 7.48 4.33
CA LEU A 115 14.46 6.09 4.38
C LEU A 115 15.54 5.14 4.91
N LYS A 116 16.79 5.37 4.50
CA LYS A 116 17.96 4.64 5.01
C LYS A 116 18.14 4.80 6.51
N LYS A 117 18.13 6.04 7.00
CA LYS A 117 18.27 6.32 8.43
C LYS A 117 17.12 5.73 9.24
N LEU A 118 15.90 5.78 8.70
CA LEU A 118 14.72 5.19 9.32
C LEU A 118 14.89 3.65 9.46
N TYR A 119 15.33 2.97 8.40
CA TYR A 119 15.66 1.54 8.45
C TYR A 119 16.75 1.21 9.46
N GLU A 120 17.86 1.94 9.45
CA GLU A 120 18.97 1.73 10.39
C GLU A 120 18.48 1.85 11.85
N ASN A 121 17.66 2.84 12.16
CA ASN A 121 17.08 3.01 13.49
C ASN A 121 16.18 1.83 13.90
N SER A 122 15.27 1.41 13.01
CA SER A 122 14.38 0.27 13.27
C SER A 122 15.15 -1.03 13.46
N TYR A 123 16.16 -1.26 12.63
CA TYR A 123 17.04 -2.43 12.74
C TYR A 123 17.80 -2.44 14.07
N GLN A 124 18.40 -1.31 14.46
CA GLN A 124 19.11 -1.19 15.74
C GLN A 124 18.18 -1.40 16.95
N LYS A 125 16.92 -0.94 16.87
CA LYS A 125 15.91 -1.17 17.90
C LYS A 125 15.56 -2.66 18.01
N ALA A 126 15.38 -3.33 16.86
CA ALA A 126 15.06 -4.76 16.82
C ALA A 126 16.19 -5.66 17.33
N MET A 127 17.46 -5.25 17.14
CA MET A 127 18.63 -6.02 17.62
C MET A 127 18.94 -5.84 19.11
N LYS A 128 18.35 -4.83 19.77
CA LYS A 128 18.57 -4.53 21.20
C LYS A 128 17.46 -5.04 22.11
N GLY A 129 16.34 -5.49 21.55
CA GLY A 129 15.22 -6.10 22.28
C GLY A 129 15.33 -7.61 22.28
#